data_AF-A0A3Q0EK85-F1
#
_entry.id   AF-A0A3Q0EK85-F1
#
_cell.length_a   1.000
_cell.length_b   1.000
_cell.length_c   1.000
_cell.angle_alpha   90.00
_cell.angle_beta   90.00
_cell.angle_gamma   90.00
#
_symmetry.space_group_name_H-M   'P 1'
#
loop_
_entity.id
_entity.type
_entity.pdbx_description
1 polymer ?
#
loop_
_entity_poly.entity_id
_entity_poly.type
_entity_poly.pdbx_seq_one_letter_code
_entity_poly.pdbx_strand_id
1 'polypeptide(L)'
;MEKHQAFLKMMARKKSLSKGDEGGSSAIKVTSGLGGTPIHVVHPALKLTDTTVPPADTKTKDVDTSKNKTKRKSAQEKTPSPTKRRKVGSSVLTNVLDPTIHVSNRMQFNLNAEEKKPFKGMSPSESLNMAYALIARASVCLNYTASTTRPLLVVELENAQKELEEMKKKNTTLTTRVEELTKTAEDDRVSADNKLKEAPNKISSLQQSVDDLQLDLLKMTSQRDKVTKERDAMEVERDKLVTENASLGDEICSERQLGFDQGIAQCHYFFQTPLTHPDFDIMKIYVDRKLVDLST
;
A
#
# COMPACT_ATOMS: atom_id res chain seq x y z
N MET A 1 -25.40 -18.26 83.39
CA MET A 1 -24.58 -18.67 82.23
C MET A 1 -24.43 -17.63 81.10
N GLU A 2 -24.87 -16.35 81.21
CA GLU A 2 -24.71 -15.38 80.09
C GLU A 2 -23.35 -14.67 80.02
N LYS A 3 -22.56 -14.68 81.10
CA LYS A 3 -21.21 -14.12 81.09
C LYS A 3 -20.33 -14.86 80.07
N HIS A 4 -19.52 -14.12 79.33
CA HIS A 4 -18.65 -14.55 78.23
C HIS A 4 -19.33 -14.86 76.88
N GLN A 5 -20.61 -14.50 76.67
CA GLN A 5 -21.27 -14.66 75.37
C GLN A 5 -20.53 -13.89 74.25
N ALA A 6 -20.04 -12.67 74.53
CA ALA A 6 -19.30 -11.84 73.57
C ALA A 6 -17.97 -12.51 73.13
N PHE A 7 -17.20 -13.02 74.10
CA PHE A 7 -15.97 -13.76 73.83
C PHE A 7 -16.22 -15.03 73.00
N LEU A 8 -17.29 -15.77 73.28
CA LEU A 8 -17.68 -16.95 72.50
C LEU A 8 -18.07 -16.59 71.05
N LYS A 9 -18.81 -15.49 70.83
CA LYS A 9 -19.10 -14.96 69.47
C LYS A 9 -17.81 -14.68 68.70
N MET A 10 -16.83 -14.01 69.31
CA MET A 10 -15.54 -13.70 68.65
C MET A 10 -14.74 -14.96 68.31
N MET A 11 -14.65 -15.91 69.24
CA MET A 11 -13.92 -17.17 69.03
C MET A 11 -14.56 -18.06 67.96
N ALA A 12 -15.89 -18.03 67.82
CA ALA A 12 -16.59 -18.69 66.71
C ALA A 12 -16.21 -18.08 65.35
N ARG A 13 -16.20 -16.74 65.23
CA ARG A 13 -15.80 -16.02 64.01
C ARG A 13 -14.35 -16.30 63.61
N LYS A 14 -13.42 -16.38 64.57
CA LYS A 14 -12.02 -16.75 64.31
C LYS A 14 -11.89 -18.14 63.68
N LYS A 15 -12.79 -19.07 64.03
CA LYS A 15 -12.81 -20.46 63.53
C LYS A 15 -13.50 -20.63 62.16
N SER A 16 -14.33 -19.68 61.72
CA SER A 16 -14.85 -19.67 60.34
C SER A 16 -13.87 -19.01 59.37
N LEU A 17 -13.14 -17.97 59.78
CA LEU A 17 -12.11 -17.33 58.97
C LEU A 17 -10.95 -18.29 58.62
N SER A 18 -10.55 -19.17 59.56
CA SER A 18 -9.45 -20.14 59.35
C SER A 18 -9.80 -21.35 58.46
N LYS A 19 -10.78 -21.21 57.55
CA LYS A 19 -11.21 -22.27 56.60
C LYS A 19 -11.20 -21.83 55.13
N GLY A 20 -10.71 -20.63 54.82
CA GLY A 20 -10.67 -20.12 53.44
C GLY A 20 -9.47 -20.57 52.58
N ASP A 21 -8.31 -20.80 53.21
CA ASP A 21 -7.01 -20.83 52.50
C ASP A 21 -6.49 -22.23 52.12
N GLU A 22 -7.30 -23.02 51.41
CA GLU A 22 -6.79 -24.10 50.53
C GLU A 22 -6.99 -23.75 49.04
N GLY A 23 -6.90 -22.45 48.72
CA GLY A 23 -7.11 -21.87 47.40
C GLY A 23 -5.84 -21.62 46.58
N GLY A 24 -5.16 -22.70 46.15
CA GLY A 24 -4.18 -22.73 45.04
C GLY A 24 -3.32 -21.48 44.75
N SER A 25 -2.25 -21.27 45.52
CA SER A 25 -1.27 -20.20 45.26
C SER A 25 -0.51 -20.42 43.93
N SER A 26 -0.95 -19.76 42.86
CA SER A 26 -0.22 -19.70 41.59
C SER A 26 0.82 -18.58 41.63
N ALA A 27 2.09 -18.93 41.47
CA ALA A 27 3.20 -18.00 41.61
C ALA A 27 3.23 -16.94 40.49
N ILE A 28 2.78 -15.72 40.80
CA ILE A 28 2.95 -14.55 39.92
C ILE A 28 4.43 -14.18 39.90
N LYS A 29 5.12 -14.51 38.81
CA LYS A 29 6.53 -14.19 38.58
C LYS A 29 6.69 -12.70 38.26
N VAL A 30 6.76 -11.86 39.29
CA VAL A 30 7.03 -10.42 39.15
C VAL A 30 8.47 -10.20 38.69
N THR A 31 8.68 -10.00 37.40
CA THR A 31 9.93 -9.45 36.85
C THR A 31 9.91 -7.93 36.91
N SER A 32 10.29 -7.37 38.06
CA SER A 32 10.60 -5.95 38.21
C SER A 32 11.93 -5.62 37.55
N GLY A 33 11.90 -4.84 36.46
CA GLY A 33 13.10 -4.34 35.80
C GLY A 33 13.57 -2.99 36.36
N LEU A 34 14.88 -2.81 36.50
CA LEU A 34 15.57 -1.54 36.80
C LEU A 34 16.99 -1.62 36.23
N GLY A 35 17.41 -0.71 35.34
CA GLY A 35 18.75 -0.81 34.73
C GLY A 35 19.14 0.10 33.56
N GLY A 36 18.73 1.37 33.51
CA GLY A 36 19.22 2.36 32.53
C GLY A 36 18.69 2.19 31.08
N THR A 37 18.84 3.16 30.16
CA THR A 37 19.40 4.53 30.25
C THR A 37 18.58 5.49 29.38
N PRO A 38 18.56 6.81 29.64
CA PRO A 38 17.78 7.77 28.86
C PRO A 38 18.46 8.08 27.51
N ILE A 39 17.82 7.68 26.39
CA ILE A 39 18.22 8.11 25.05
C ILE A 39 17.32 9.25 24.59
N HIS A 40 17.94 10.42 24.42
CA HIS A 40 17.31 11.65 23.98
C HIS A 40 17.26 11.67 22.43
N VAL A 41 16.09 11.47 21.82
CA VAL A 41 15.88 11.71 20.39
C VAL A 41 14.72 12.69 20.22
N VAL A 42 15.01 13.76 19.48
CA VAL A 42 14.09 14.85 19.15
C VAL A 42 13.58 14.65 17.71
N HIS A 43 12.58 15.46 17.31
CA HIS A 43 12.07 15.69 15.96
C HIS A 43 10.89 14.79 15.50
N PRO A 44 10.00 15.33 14.64
CA PRO A 44 9.31 16.59 14.87
C PRO A 44 7.79 16.49 14.56
N ALA A 45 7.03 17.51 14.96
CA ALA A 45 5.62 17.61 14.60
C ALA A 45 5.43 17.80 13.07
N LEU A 46 4.76 16.85 12.42
CA LEU A 46 4.27 17.01 11.05
C LEU A 46 3.12 18.03 11.02
N LYS A 47 3.45 19.28 10.68
CA LYS A 47 2.44 20.28 10.33
C LYS A 47 1.88 19.96 8.95
N LEU A 48 0.60 19.57 8.89
CA LEU A 48 -0.15 19.73 7.64
C LEU A 48 -0.35 21.22 7.40
N THR A 49 0.12 21.70 6.26
CA THR A 49 -0.25 23.02 5.71
C THR A 49 -1.03 22.77 4.43
N ASP A 50 -2.29 23.19 4.41
CA ASP A 50 -3.03 23.33 3.16
C ASP A 50 -2.26 24.23 2.19
N THR A 51 -2.40 23.98 0.88
CA THR A 51 -1.93 24.92 -0.13
C THR A 51 -2.93 25.01 -1.27
N THR A 52 -3.40 26.24 -1.45
CA THR A 52 -4.52 26.65 -2.29
C THR A 52 -4.21 26.56 -3.79
N VAL A 53 -5.28 26.36 -4.57
CA VAL A 53 -5.44 26.56 -6.02
C VAL A 53 -6.17 27.92 -6.21
N PRO A 54 -6.18 28.68 -7.35
CA PRO A 54 -5.54 28.60 -8.69
C PRO A 54 -4.69 29.91 -8.94
N PRO A 55 -4.69 30.69 -10.07
CA PRO A 55 -5.11 30.49 -11.49
C PRO A 55 -4.18 31.06 -12.62
N ALA A 56 -4.64 30.89 -13.88
CA ALA A 56 -4.52 31.84 -15.02
C ALA A 56 -3.17 32.01 -15.77
N ASP A 57 -3.12 32.44 -17.05
CA ASP A 57 -4.09 32.37 -18.18
C ASP A 57 -3.41 32.81 -19.52
N THR A 58 -3.67 32.13 -20.65
CA THR A 58 -3.55 32.58 -22.07
C THR A 58 -4.04 31.42 -22.97
N LYS A 59 -5.10 31.47 -23.81
CA LYS A 59 -5.53 32.40 -24.90
C LYS A 59 -4.50 32.52 -26.03
N THR A 60 -4.80 32.42 -27.34
CA THR A 60 -6.06 32.25 -28.14
C THR A 60 -5.66 31.71 -29.55
N LYS A 61 -6.46 31.23 -30.52
CA LYS A 61 -7.90 31.23 -30.95
C LYS A 61 -8.22 29.81 -31.51
N ASP A 62 -9.44 29.28 -31.73
CA ASP A 62 -10.79 29.77 -32.13
C ASP A 62 -11.08 29.80 -33.65
N VAL A 63 -12.37 29.70 -34.01
CA VAL A 63 -13.04 29.72 -35.34
C VAL A 63 -13.17 28.38 -36.12
N ASP A 64 -14.38 27.80 -36.04
CA ASP A 64 -15.30 27.30 -37.12
C ASP A 64 -14.78 26.68 -38.44
N THR A 65 -15.52 25.83 -39.19
CA THR A 65 -16.83 25.12 -39.08
C THR A 65 -16.66 23.78 -39.87
N SER A 66 -17.55 22.76 -39.90
CA SER A 66 -18.96 22.76 -40.29
C SER A 66 -19.57 21.36 -40.18
N LYS A 67 -20.90 21.25 -40.29
CA LYS A 67 -21.64 19.98 -40.35
C LYS A 67 -21.72 19.47 -41.79
N ASN A 68 -21.64 18.15 -42.01
CA ASN A 68 -22.72 17.47 -42.73
C ASN A 68 -22.75 15.94 -42.57
N LYS A 69 -23.93 15.37 -42.86
CA LYS A 69 -24.22 13.92 -42.82
C LYS A 69 -23.89 13.27 -44.16
N THR A 70 -23.56 11.97 -44.17
CA THR A 70 -24.43 10.91 -44.75
C THR A 70 -23.78 9.52 -44.60
N LYS A 71 -24.61 8.48 -44.44
CA LYS A 71 -24.22 7.08 -44.19
C LYS A 71 -24.73 6.19 -45.33
N ARG A 72 -23.87 5.50 -46.07
CA ARG A 72 -24.29 4.47 -47.04
C ARG A 72 -23.25 3.35 -47.21
N LYS A 73 -23.75 2.13 -47.46
CA LYS A 73 -23.00 0.98 -48.03
C LYS A 73 -22.62 1.33 -49.50
N SER A 74 -21.72 0.66 -50.21
CA SER A 74 -21.25 -0.74 -50.17
C SER A 74 -19.71 -0.80 -50.48
N ALA A 75 -19.01 -1.91 -50.78
CA ALA A 75 -19.40 -3.27 -51.14
C ALA A 75 -18.39 -4.35 -50.65
N GLN A 76 -17.95 -5.24 -51.54
CA GLN A 76 -17.14 -6.45 -51.33
C GLN A 76 -16.44 -6.78 -52.65
N GLU A 77 -15.16 -7.12 -52.64
CA GLU A 77 -14.48 -7.72 -53.80
C GLU A 77 -13.54 -8.85 -53.36
N LYS A 78 -13.20 -9.78 -54.26
CA LYS A 78 -12.61 -11.09 -53.95
C LYS A 78 -11.29 -11.30 -54.69
N THR A 79 -10.23 -11.68 -53.98
CA THR A 79 -9.03 -12.27 -54.57
C THR A 79 -9.26 -13.74 -54.98
N PRO A 80 -8.70 -14.16 -56.12
CA PRO A 80 -8.08 -15.47 -56.23
C PRO A 80 -6.62 -15.39 -56.71
N SER A 81 -5.86 -16.46 -56.46
CA SER A 81 -4.45 -16.67 -56.85
C SER A 81 -4.35 -17.96 -57.70
N PRO A 82 -3.17 -18.53 -58.02
CA PRO A 82 -1.89 -18.01 -58.56
C PRO A 82 -1.44 -18.79 -59.83
N THR A 83 -0.24 -18.55 -60.42
CA THR A 83 0.68 -19.66 -60.84
C THR A 83 2.13 -19.32 -61.30
N LYS A 84 3.09 -19.95 -60.61
CA LYS A 84 4.43 -20.53 -60.96
C LYS A 84 5.12 -20.38 -62.35
N ARG A 85 6.48 -20.37 -62.27
CA ARG A 85 7.56 -20.63 -63.28
C ARG A 85 7.89 -19.42 -64.21
N ARG A 86 9.11 -19.28 -64.77
CA ARG A 86 10.26 -20.22 -64.97
C ARG A 86 11.63 -19.51 -64.75
N LYS A 87 12.74 -20.26 -64.84
CA LYS A 87 14.16 -19.84 -64.68
C LYS A 87 14.94 -20.19 -65.95
N VAL A 88 15.93 -19.37 -66.37
CA VAL A 88 17.24 -19.71 -67.02
C VAL A 88 17.91 -18.44 -67.57
N GLY A 89 19.25 -18.44 -67.62
CA GLY A 89 20.08 -17.26 -67.92
C GLY A 89 20.37 -16.93 -69.39
N SER A 90 21.18 -15.88 -69.52
CA SER A 90 22.06 -15.51 -70.65
C SER A 90 21.48 -15.40 -72.07
N SER A 91 21.24 -14.16 -72.50
CA SER A 91 21.85 -13.64 -73.74
C SER A 91 22.11 -12.14 -73.59
N VAL A 92 23.09 -11.61 -74.34
CA VAL A 92 23.49 -10.20 -74.32
C VAL A 92 23.13 -9.56 -75.66
N LEU A 93 22.36 -8.46 -75.63
CA LEU A 93 22.06 -7.56 -76.75
C LEU A 93 21.18 -8.09 -77.92
N THR A 94 20.17 -8.91 -77.65
CA THR A 94 19.06 -9.17 -78.61
C THR A 94 17.65 -9.07 -78.00
N ASN A 95 17.43 -8.09 -77.12
CA ASN A 95 16.06 -7.72 -76.74
C ASN A 95 15.39 -6.94 -77.88
N VAL A 96 14.27 -7.47 -78.37
CA VAL A 96 13.31 -6.74 -79.21
C VAL A 96 12.87 -5.49 -78.44
N LEU A 97 12.83 -4.34 -79.12
CA LEU A 97 12.34 -3.09 -78.53
C LEU A 97 10.90 -3.29 -78.02
N ASP A 98 10.64 -2.79 -76.81
CA ASP A 98 9.32 -2.84 -76.17
C ASP A 98 8.25 -2.27 -77.13
N PRO A 99 7.12 -2.97 -77.37
CA PRO A 99 6.05 -2.49 -78.26
C PRO A 99 5.47 -1.10 -77.91
N THR A 100 5.67 -0.62 -76.69
CA THR A 100 5.29 0.73 -76.26
C THR A 100 6.30 1.81 -76.67
N ILE A 101 7.50 1.44 -77.13
CA ILE A 101 8.48 2.37 -77.74
C ILE A 101 7.99 2.75 -79.12
N HIS A 102 7.12 3.77 -79.16
CA HIS A 102 6.77 4.45 -80.40
C HIS A 102 8.02 5.17 -80.92
N VAL A 103 8.52 4.76 -82.10
CA VAL A 103 9.56 5.49 -82.82
C VAL A 103 8.97 6.83 -83.25
N SER A 104 9.19 7.86 -82.44
CA SER A 104 8.57 9.17 -82.59
C SER A 104 9.04 9.85 -83.88
N ASN A 105 8.05 10.22 -84.70
CA ASN A 105 8.12 11.08 -85.88
C ASN A 105 9.43 11.03 -86.69
N ARG A 106 9.46 10.21 -87.75
CA ARG A 106 10.59 10.11 -88.70
C ARG A 106 10.94 11.48 -89.30
N MET A 107 11.89 12.18 -88.69
CA MET A 107 12.32 13.53 -89.10
C MET A 107 12.81 13.53 -90.55
N GLN A 108 12.00 14.10 -91.44
CA GLN A 108 12.37 14.33 -92.82
C GLN A 108 13.10 15.67 -92.91
N PHE A 109 14.42 15.62 -93.13
CA PHE A 109 15.26 16.81 -93.30
C PHE A 109 15.08 17.42 -94.71
N ASN A 110 13.84 17.81 -95.03
CA ASN A 110 13.47 18.48 -96.28
C ASN A 110 13.91 19.95 -96.22
N LEU A 111 15.22 20.19 -96.34
CA LEU A 111 15.82 21.52 -96.24
C LEU A 111 15.08 22.53 -97.13
N ASN A 112 14.61 23.62 -96.53
CA ASN A 112 13.86 24.66 -97.21
C ASN A 112 14.79 25.51 -98.11
N ALA A 113 14.21 26.43 -98.88
CA ALA A 113 14.98 27.25 -99.85
C ALA A 113 16.01 28.18 -99.19
N GLU A 114 15.86 28.48 -97.90
CA GLU A 114 16.78 29.32 -97.13
C GLU A 114 17.87 28.49 -96.43
N GLU A 115 17.52 27.35 -95.86
CA GLU A 115 18.46 26.34 -95.32
C GLU A 115 19.40 25.77 -96.39
N LYS A 116 19.00 25.84 -97.67
CA LYS A 116 19.84 25.51 -98.82
C LYS A 116 20.84 26.60 -99.22
N LYS A 117 20.69 27.85 -98.74
CA LYS A 117 21.59 28.97 -99.09
C LYS A 117 23.06 28.72 -98.72
N PRO A 118 23.43 28.19 -97.52
CA PRO A 118 24.83 27.96 -97.15
C PRO A 118 25.56 26.92 -98.00
N PHE A 119 24.81 26.02 -98.66
CA PHE A 119 25.35 24.99 -99.54
C PHE A 119 25.46 25.46 -101.00
N LYS A 120 24.94 26.64 -101.34
CA LYS A 120 24.88 27.15 -102.73
C LYS A 120 26.26 27.65 -103.18
N GLY A 121 27.00 26.77 -103.85
CA GLY A 121 28.40 26.99 -104.27
C GLY A 121 29.40 26.06 -103.58
N MET A 122 28.93 25.21 -102.66
CA MET A 122 29.72 24.16 -102.03
C MET A 122 29.56 22.83 -102.78
N SER A 123 30.64 22.07 -102.94
CA SER A 123 30.58 20.75 -103.58
C SER A 123 29.94 19.67 -102.68
N PRO A 124 29.49 18.54 -103.24
CA PRO A 124 28.97 17.41 -102.46
C PRO A 124 29.98 16.84 -101.46
N SER A 125 31.28 16.87 -101.77
CA SER A 125 32.35 16.40 -100.89
C SER A 125 32.64 17.37 -99.74
N GLU A 126 32.65 18.69 -100.00
CA GLU A 126 32.83 19.70 -98.94
C GLU A 126 31.64 19.73 -97.98
N SER A 127 30.41 19.65 -98.49
CA SER A 127 29.20 19.61 -97.66
C SER A 127 29.10 18.32 -96.83
N LEU A 128 29.53 17.19 -97.38
CA LEU A 128 29.68 15.93 -96.63
C LEU A 128 30.77 16.02 -95.55
N ASN A 129 31.93 16.63 -95.85
CA ASN A 129 32.98 16.88 -94.85
C ASN A 129 32.51 17.82 -93.73
N MET A 130 31.74 18.86 -94.07
CA MET A 130 31.12 19.77 -93.09
C MET A 130 30.16 19.00 -92.16
N ALA A 131 29.34 18.10 -92.72
CA ALA A 131 28.45 17.24 -91.94
C ALA A 131 29.24 16.30 -91.01
N TYR A 132 30.30 15.65 -91.49
CA TYR A 132 31.17 14.82 -90.64
C TYR A 132 31.85 15.63 -89.53
N ALA A 133 32.32 16.85 -89.81
CA ALA A 133 32.93 17.73 -88.81
C ALA A 133 31.91 18.19 -87.74
N LEU A 134 30.66 18.45 -88.14
CA LEU A 134 29.57 18.77 -87.20
C LEU A 134 29.20 17.56 -86.34
N ILE A 135 29.08 16.36 -86.93
CA ILE A 135 28.80 15.11 -86.21
C ILE A 135 29.93 14.80 -85.21
N ALA A 136 31.20 14.98 -85.61
CA ALA A 136 32.35 14.79 -84.73
C ALA A 136 32.32 15.77 -83.54
N ARG A 137 32.06 17.06 -83.77
CA ARG A 137 31.92 18.06 -82.71
C ARG A 137 30.74 17.76 -81.78
N ALA A 138 29.58 17.40 -82.31
CA ALA A 138 28.41 17.02 -81.51
C ALA A 138 28.68 15.78 -80.65
N SER A 139 29.38 14.78 -81.20
CA SER A 139 29.85 13.60 -80.48
C SER A 139 30.82 13.96 -79.36
N VAL A 140 31.79 14.86 -79.59
CA VAL A 140 32.70 15.35 -78.53
C VAL A 140 31.92 16.07 -77.42
N CYS A 141 30.95 16.93 -77.74
CA CYS A 141 30.12 17.60 -76.74
C CYS A 141 29.27 16.62 -75.92
N LEU A 142 28.65 15.62 -76.56
CA LEU A 142 27.87 14.57 -75.90
C LEU A 142 28.76 13.69 -75.00
N ASN A 143 29.95 13.32 -75.47
CA ASN A 143 30.91 12.55 -74.67
C ASN A 143 31.45 13.39 -73.50
N TYR A 144 31.65 14.70 -73.67
CA TYR A 144 32.07 15.60 -72.59
C TYR A 144 30.98 15.74 -71.51
N THR A 145 29.72 15.98 -71.86
CA THR A 145 28.64 16.06 -70.86
C THR A 145 28.39 14.71 -70.19
N ALA A 146 28.44 13.60 -70.94
CA ALA A 146 28.30 12.26 -70.37
C ALA A 146 29.47 11.82 -69.49
N SER A 147 30.70 12.32 -69.73
CA SER A 147 31.89 11.99 -68.91
C SER A 147 32.09 12.93 -67.72
N THR A 148 31.56 14.16 -67.75
CA THR A 148 31.61 15.10 -66.63
C THR A 148 30.48 14.92 -65.62
N THR A 149 29.26 14.60 -66.07
CA THR A 149 28.11 14.37 -65.17
C THR A 149 28.14 13.00 -64.48
N ARG A 150 28.61 11.95 -65.17
CA ARG A 150 28.57 10.58 -64.66
C ARG A 150 29.38 10.35 -63.37
N PRO A 151 30.59 10.92 -63.17
CA PRO A 151 31.29 10.82 -61.89
C PRO A 151 30.55 11.50 -60.73
N LEU A 152 29.93 12.66 -60.96
CA LEU A 152 29.15 13.37 -59.95
C LEU A 152 27.94 12.52 -59.51
N LEU A 153 27.17 12.00 -60.47
CA LEU A 153 26.02 11.14 -60.20
C LEU A 153 26.41 9.82 -59.49
N VAL A 154 27.62 9.31 -59.69
CA VAL A 154 28.14 8.15 -58.94
C VAL A 154 28.45 8.52 -57.49
N VAL A 155 29.08 9.67 -57.23
CA VAL A 155 29.36 10.14 -55.86
C VAL A 155 28.06 10.46 -55.10
N GLU A 156 27.08 11.08 -55.74
CA GLU A 156 25.74 11.32 -55.17
C GLU A 156 25.04 9.99 -54.84
N LEU A 157 25.07 9.01 -55.75
CA LEU A 157 24.49 7.69 -55.53
C LEU A 157 25.18 6.93 -54.39
N GLU A 158 26.51 6.97 -54.30
CA GLU A 158 27.26 6.38 -53.20
C GLU A 158 26.92 7.03 -51.84
N ASN A 159 26.76 8.36 -51.81
CA ASN A 159 26.42 9.07 -50.58
C ASN A 159 24.99 8.76 -50.13
N ALA A 160 24.03 8.75 -51.05
CA ALA A 160 22.66 8.31 -50.78
C ALA A 160 22.60 6.84 -50.30
N GLN A 161 23.48 5.96 -50.81
CA GLN A 161 23.59 4.58 -50.31
C GLN A 161 24.18 4.53 -48.88
N LYS A 162 25.21 5.33 -48.57
CA LYS A 162 25.80 5.42 -47.21
C LYS A 162 24.77 5.92 -46.20
N GLU A 163 24.03 6.99 -46.54
CA GLU A 163 22.94 7.54 -45.71
C GLU A 163 21.81 6.52 -45.51
N LEU A 164 21.41 5.79 -46.56
CA LEU A 164 20.39 4.75 -46.48
C LEU A 164 20.80 3.60 -45.53
N GLU A 165 22.05 3.15 -45.57
CA GLU A 165 22.56 2.12 -44.66
C GLU A 165 22.72 2.63 -43.22
N GLU A 166 23.06 3.89 -43.01
CA GLU A 166 23.07 4.51 -41.68
C GLU A 166 21.64 4.63 -41.11
N MET A 167 20.68 5.08 -41.92
CA MET A 167 19.28 5.19 -41.53
C MET A 167 18.63 3.82 -41.28
N LYS A 168 19.00 2.78 -42.03
CA LYS A 168 18.61 1.38 -41.73
C LYS A 168 19.11 0.96 -40.35
N LYS A 169 20.39 1.18 -40.02
CA LYS A 169 20.97 0.84 -38.70
C LYS A 169 20.26 1.59 -37.57
N LYS A 170 20.06 2.90 -37.72
CA LYS A 170 19.29 3.72 -36.77
C LYS A 170 17.87 3.18 -36.57
N ASN A 171 17.19 2.79 -37.65
CA ASN A 171 15.85 2.20 -37.59
C ASN A 171 15.85 0.86 -36.84
N THR A 172 16.77 -0.06 -37.15
CA THR A 172 16.86 -1.35 -36.43
C THR A 172 17.14 -1.16 -34.93
N THR A 173 18.01 -0.23 -34.55
CA THR A 173 18.26 0.11 -33.13
C THR A 173 17.01 0.70 -32.46
N LEU A 174 16.23 1.50 -33.18
CA LEU A 174 14.95 2.03 -32.68
C LEU A 174 13.91 0.92 -32.50
N THR A 175 13.81 -0.02 -33.45
CA THR A 175 12.90 -1.18 -33.36
C THR A 175 13.20 -2.01 -32.11
N THR A 176 14.45 -2.45 -31.92
CA THR A 176 14.84 -3.24 -30.73
C THR A 176 14.56 -2.49 -29.44
N ARG A 177 14.84 -1.17 -29.37
CA ARG A 177 14.53 -0.36 -28.18
C ARG A 177 13.02 -0.24 -27.91
N VAL A 178 12.18 -0.24 -28.94
CA VAL A 178 10.70 -0.26 -28.79
C VAL A 178 10.22 -1.64 -28.32
N GLU A 179 10.82 -2.72 -28.81
CA GLU A 179 10.53 -4.09 -28.35
C GLU A 179 10.92 -4.29 -26.87
N GLU A 180 12.10 -3.82 -26.47
CA GLU A 180 12.56 -3.81 -25.07
C GLU A 180 11.60 -3.01 -24.16
N LEU A 181 11.25 -1.77 -24.56
CA LEU A 181 10.38 -0.90 -23.77
C LEU A 181 8.94 -1.43 -23.66
N THR A 182 8.39 -1.99 -24.74
CA THR A 182 7.04 -2.59 -24.70
C THR A 182 7.03 -3.87 -23.84
N LYS A 183 8.10 -4.67 -23.87
CA LYS A 183 8.25 -5.80 -22.95
C LYS A 183 8.31 -5.35 -21.49
N THR A 184 9.16 -4.38 -21.13
CA THR A 184 9.26 -3.91 -19.73
C THR A 184 7.94 -3.32 -19.23
N ALA A 185 7.23 -2.58 -20.09
CA ALA A 185 5.92 -2.04 -19.74
C ALA A 185 4.85 -3.12 -19.52
N GLU A 186 4.91 -4.24 -20.26
CA GLU A 186 4.03 -5.39 -20.07
C GLU A 186 4.38 -6.18 -18.80
N ASP A 187 5.65 -6.43 -18.53
CA ASP A 187 6.13 -7.07 -17.30
C ASP A 187 5.72 -6.25 -16.06
N ASP A 188 5.87 -4.92 -16.09
CA ASP A 188 5.39 -4.00 -15.05
C ASP A 188 3.86 -3.99 -14.92
N ARG A 189 3.12 -4.03 -16.04
CA ARG A 189 1.65 -4.08 -16.05
C ARG A 189 1.13 -5.37 -15.38
N VAL A 190 1.75 -6.50 -15.67
CA VAL A 190 1.44 -7.80 -15.03
C VAL A 190 1.83 -7.79 -13.55
N SER A 191 2.97 -7.18 -13.20
CA SER A 191 3.40 -6.98 -11.80
C SER A 191 2.39 -6.15 -11.00
N ALA A 192 1.85 -5.07 -11.60
CA ALA A 192 0.84 -4.22 -10.98
C ALA A 192 -0.52 -4.92 -10.85
N ASP A 193 -1.00 -5.61 -11.89
CA ASP A 193 -2.26 -6.36 -11.88
C ASP A 193 -2.25 -7.51 -10.84
N ASN A 194 -1.13 -8.21 -10.69
CA ASN A 194 -0.98 -9.22 -9.64
C ASN A 194 -1.05 -8.63 -8.23
N LYS A 195 -0.40 -7.48 -7.98
CA LYS A 195 -0.49 -6.76 -6.69
C LYS A 195 -1.91 -6.25 -6.42
N LEU A 196 -2.61 -5.77 -7.46
CA LEU A 196 -3.99 -5.31 -7.38
C LEU A 196 -4.96 -6.46 -7.05
N LYS A 197 -4.71 -7.67 -7.56
CA LYS A 197 -5.47 -8.89 -7.23
C LYS A 197 -5.19 -9.42 -5.82
N GLU A 198 -3.99 -9.20 -5.30
CA GLU A 198 -3.61 -9.61 -3.94
C GLU A 198 -4.18 -8.67 -2.86
N ALA A 199 -4.32 -7.37 -3.15
CA ALA A 199 -4.73 -6.36 -2.19
C ALA A 199 -6.11 -6.62 -1.52
N PRO A 200 -7.18 -7.03 -2.22
CA PRO A 200 -8.46 -7.40 -1.61
C PRO A 200 -8.32 -8.49 -0.54
N ASN A 201 -7.50 -9.51 -0.77
CA ASN A 201 -7.31 -10.60 0.20
C ASN A 201 -6.63 -10.10 1.48
N LYS A 202 -5.67 -9.18 1.35
CA LYS A 202 -5.02 -8.51 2.49
C LYS A 202 -6.00 -7.62 3.26
N ILE A 203 -6.87 -6.88 2.56
CA ILE A 203 -7.91 -6.06 3.18
C ILE A 203 -8.91 -6.94 3.95
N SER A 204 -9.42 -8.02 3.36
CA SER A 204 -10.35 -8.93 4.03
C SER A 204 -9.72 -9.61 5.26
N SER A 205 -8.45 -10.02 5.17
CA SER A 205 -7.73 -10.62 6.30
C SER A 205 -7.49 -9.61 7.44
N LEU A 206 -7.20 -8.35 7.12
CA LEU A 206 -7.08 -7.29 8.13
C LEU A 206 -8.44 -6.94 8.75
N GLN A 207 -9.51 -6.90 7.96
CA GLN A 207 -10.86 -6.67 8.47
C GLN A 207 -11.28 -7.76 9.46
N GLN A 208 -11.09 -9.04 9.11
CA GLN A 208 -11.36 -10.15 10.03
C GLN A 208 -10.58 -10.01 11.34
N SER A 209 -9.28 -9.68 11.27
CA SER A 209 -8.48 -9.45 12.48
C SER A 209 -8.94 -8.25 13.31
N VAL A 210 -9.56 -7.23 12.70
CA VAL A 210 -10.16 -6.10 13.42
C VAL A 210 -11.46 -6.53 14.10
N ASP A 211 -12.29 -7.32 13.43
CA ASP A 211 -13.56 -7.81 13.96
C ASP A 211 -13.34 -8.78 15.14
N ASP A 212 -12.37 -9.68 15.04
CA ASP A 212 -11.94 -10.58 16.11
C ASP A 212 -11.43 -9.80 17.35
N LEU A 213 -10.61 -8.76 17.14
CA LEU A 213 -10.10 -7.90 18.22
C LEU A 213 -11.21 -7.05 18.88
N GLN A 214 -12.23 -6.64 18.13
CA GLN A 214 -13.42 -5.97 18.70
C GLN A 214 -14.23 -6.93 19.58
N LEU A 215 -14.39 -8.19 19.16
CA LEU A 215 -15.10 -9.21 19.94
C LEU A 215 -14.38 -9.51 21.28
N ASP A 216 -13.05 -9.66 21.26
CA ASP A 216 -12.27 -9.84 22.49
C ASP A 216 -12.26 -8.58 23.37
N LEU A 217 -12.25 -7.36 22.81
CA LEU A 217 -12.36 -6.12 23.59
C LEU A 217 -13.71 -6.01 24.34
N LEU A 218 -14.82 -6.42 23.71
CA LEU A 218 -16.14 -6.49 24.33
C LEU A 218 -16.20 -7.54 25.44
N LYS A 219 -15.66 -8.73 25.17
CA LYS A 219 -15.56 -9.84 26.13
C LYS A 219 -14.72 -9.48 27.37
N MET A 220 -13.54 -8.89 27.16
CA MET A 220 -12.68 -8.41 28.25
C MET A 220 -13.31 -7.24 29.02
N THR A 221 -14.12 -6.41 28.37
CA THR A 221 -14.90 -5.37 29.05
C THR A 221 -15.98 -5.97 29.95
N SER A 222 -16.78 -6.91 29.43
CA SER A 222 -17.77 -7.64 30.24
C SER A 222 -17.13 -8.35 31.46
N GLN A 223 -15.95 -8.96 31.27
CA GLN A 223 -15.19 -9.58 32.37
C GLN A 223 -14.67 -8.55 33.39
N ARG A 224 -14.17 -7.38 32.95
CA ARG A 224 -13.76 -6.28 33.84
C ARG A 224 -14.95 -5.82 34.68
N ASP A 225 -16.10 -5.62 34.06
CA ASP A 225 -17.29 -5.09 34.72
C ASP A 225 -17.87 -6.10 35.74
N LYS A 226 -17.74 -7.41 35.47
CA LYS A 226 -18.00 -8.47 36.45
C LYS A 226 -17.04 -8.38 37.65
N VAL A 227 -15.73 -8.40 37.41
CA VAL A 227 -14.72 -8.37 38.49
C VAL A 227 -14.82 -7.09 39.33
N THR A 228 -15.21 -5.97 38.72
CA THR A 228 -15.46 -4.71 39.43
C THR A 228 -16.61 -4.85 40.42
N LYS A 229 -17.74 -5.43 40.01
CA LYS A 229 -18.87 -5.72 40.91
C LYS A 229 -18.52 -6.70 42.03
N GLU A 230 -17.69 -7.71 41.74
CA GLU A 230 -17.22 -8.67 42.73
C GLU A 230 -16.28 -8.02 43.77
N ARG A 231 -15.39 -7.12 43.33
CA ARG A 231 -14.58 -6.26 44.22
C ARG A 231 -15.47 -5.40 45.12
N ASP A 232 -16.43 -4.69 44.53
CA ASP A 232 -17.26 -3.72 45.25
C ASP A 232 -18.14 -4.41 46.31
N ALA A 233 -18.64 -5.61 46.01
CA ALA A 233 -19.35 -6.45 46.98
C ALA A 233 -18.43 -6.91 48.14
N MET A 234 -17.18 -7.29 47.86
CA MET A 234 -16.21 -7.65 48.90
C MET A 234 -15.78 -6.45 49.76
N GLU A 235 -15.74 -5.24 49.19
CA GLU A 235 -15.47 -4.00 49.92
C GLU A 235 -16.59 -3.68 50.93
N VAL A 236 -17.86 -3.84 50.53
CA VAL A 236 -19.01 -3.68 51.44
C VAL A 236 -18.99 -4.70 52.59
N GLU A 237 -18.74 -5.98 52.30
CA GLU A 237 -18.65 -7.01 53.35
C GLU A 237 -17.40 -6.85 54.24
N ARG A 238 -16.28 -6.31 53.71
CA ARG A 238 -15.12 -5.92 54.52
C ARG A 238 -15.50 -4.86 55.55
N ASP A 239 -16.16 -3.78 55.13
CA ASP A 239 -16.45 -2.64 56.02
C ASP A 239 -17.52 -2.98 57.07
N LYS A 240 -18.47 -3.84 56.70
CA LYS A 240 -19.39 -4.51 57.64
C LYS A 240 -18.63 -5.36 58.67
N LEU A 241 -17.68 -6.20 58.25
CA LEU A 241 -16.87 -7.00 59.19
C LEU A 241 -15.96 -6.14 60.07
N VAL A 242 -15.44 -5.01 59.56
CA VAL A 242 -14.67 -4.04 60.36
C VAL A 242 -15.54 -3.40 61.44
N THR A 243 -16.74 -2.93 61.09
CA THR A 243 -17.67 -2.31 62.06
C THR A 243 -18.22 -3.30 63.08
N GLU A 244 -18.53 -4.54 62.67
CA GLU A 244 -18.91 -5.61 63.60
C GLU A 244 -17.76 -6.05 64.53
N ASN A 245 -16.51 -6.05 64.06
CA ASN A 245 -15.35 -6.38 64.90
C ASN A 245 -15.02 -5.25 65.90
N ALA A 246 -15.26 -3.98 65.54
CA ALA A 246 -15.11 -2.85 66.45
C ALA A 246 -16.12 -2.94 67.61
N SER A 247 -17.41 -3.14 67.31
CA SER A 247 -18.45 -3.25 68.34
C SER A 247 -18.31 -4.50 69.23
N LEU A 248 -17.81 -5.62 68.70
CA LEU A 248 -17.41 -6.78 69.53
C LEU A 248 -16.21 -6.47 70.44
N GLY A 249 -15.29 -5.58 70.01
CA GLY A 249 -14.22 -5.08 70.85
C GLY A 249 -14.76 -4.27 72.04
N ASP A 250 -15.69 -3.36 71.78
CA ASP A 250 -16.34 -2.52 72.79
C ASP A 250 -17.22 -3.36 73.75
N GLU A 251 -17.98 -4.34 73.24
CA GLU A 251 -18.77 -5.31 74.05
C GLU A 251 -17.86 -6.04 75.05
N ILE A 252 -16.68 -6.51 74.61
CA ILE A 252 -15.74 -7.28 75.43
C ILE A 252 -14.94 -6.38 76.39
N CYS A 253 -14.60 -5.15 76.02
CA CYS A 253 -14.01 -4.17 76.94
C CYS A 253 -15.01 -3.82 78.06
N SER A 254 -16.28 -3.63 77.70
CA SER A 254 -17.37 -3.37 78.65
C SER A 254 -17.62 -4.56 79.58
N GLU A 255 -17.66 -5.79 79.06
CA GLU A 255 -17.80 -7.01 79.86
C GLU A 255 -16.66 -7.17 80.88
N ARG A 256 -15.42 -6.89 80.46
CA ARG A 256 -14.22 -6.96 81.32
C ARG A 256 -14.21 -5.89 82.40
N GLN A 257 -14.57 -4.64 82.05
CA GLN A 257 -14.66 -3.55 83.01
C GLN A 257 -15.73 -3.85 84.07
N LEU A 258 -16.92 -4.27 83.64
CA LEU A 258 -18.00 -4.67 84.54
C LEU A 258 -17.58 -5.81 85.47
N GLY A 259 -16.89 -6.83 84.96
CA GLY A 259 -16.36 -7.93 85.78
C GLY A 259 -15.30 -7.50 86.79
N PHE A 260 -14.45 -6.52 86.44
CA PHE A 260 -13.44 -5.95 87.34
C PHE A 260 -14.07 -5.11 88.46
N ASP A 261 -15.00 -4.21 88.11
CA ASP A 261 -15.75 -3.40 89.07
C ASP A 261 -16.60 -4.27 90.00
N GLN A 262 -17.19 -5.35 89.48
CA GLN A 262 -17.89 -6.37 90.28
C GLN A 262 -16.96 -6.99 91.33
N GLY A 263 -15.73 -7.36 90.93
CA GLY A 263 -14.73 -7.91 91.84
C GLY A 263 -14.28 -6.92 92.92
N ILE A 264 -14.05 -5.64 92.57
CA ILE A 264 -13.73 -4.58 93.54
C ILE A 264 -14.87 -4.42 94.55
N ALA A 265 -16.12 -4.37 94.09
CA ALA A 265 -17.29 -4.24 94.95
C ALA A 265 -17.46 -5.45 95.90
N GLN A 266 -17.17 -6.66 95.43
CA GLN A 266 -17.16 -7.88 96.24
C GLN A 266 -16.07 -7.84 97.34
N CYS A 267 -14.84 -7.46 96.99
CA CYS A 267 -13.76 -7.27 97.97
C CYS A 267 -14.10 -6.22 99.03
N HIS A 268 -14.68 -5.09 98.61
CA HIS A 268 -15.12 -4.02 99.51
C HIS A 268 -16.24 -4.48 100.45
N TYR A 269 -17.21 -5.25 99.96
CA TYR A 269 -18.27 -5.86 100.78
C TYR A 269 -17.68 -6.77 101.87
N PHE A 270 -16.81 -7.72 101.50
CA PHE A 270 -16.22 -8.64 102.49
C PHE A 270 -15.29 -7.94 103.50
N PHE A 271 -14.60 -6.87 103.10
CA PHE A 271 -13.78 -6.07 104.03
C PHE A 271 -14.62 -5.32 105.09
N GLN A 272 -15.88 -5.01 104.78
CA GLN A 272 -16.81 -4.31 105.68
C GLN A 272 -17.75 -5.24 106.46
N THR A 273 -17.84 -6.52 106.09
CA THR A 273 -18.76 -7.50 106.69
C THR A 273 -18.00 -8.36 107.71
N PRO A 274 -18.41 -8.38 109.00
CA PRO A 274 -17.76 -9.23 110.00
C PRO A 274 -17.83 -10.72 109.65
N LEU A 275 -16.77 -11.48 109.97
CA LEU A 275 -16.68 -12.93 109.74
C LEU A 275 -17.75 -13.76 110.45
N THR A 276 -18.47 -13.17 111.42
CA THR A 276 -19.58 -13.79 112.15
C THR A 276 -20.96 -13.42 111.59
N HIS A 277 -21.03 -12.69 110.47
CA HIS A 277 -22.29 -12.34 109.81
C HIS A 277 -22.87 -13.56 109.10
N PRO A 278 -24.18 -13.88 109.24
CA PRO A 278 -24.75 -15.12 108.71
C PRO A 278 -24.69 -15.22 107.18
N ASP A 279 -24.71 -14.09 106.48
CA ASP A 279 -24.58 -14.02 105.01
C ASP A 279 -23.11 -13.93 104.52
N PHE A 280 -22.10 -14.03 105.40
CA PHE A 280 -20.69 -14.02 104.99
C PHE A 280 -20.34 -15.35 104.29
N ASP A 281 -20.39 -15.37 102.97
CA ASP A 281 -20.01 -16.53 102.16
C ASP A 281 -19.17 -16.11 100.94
N ILE A 282 -17.90 -16.51 100.94
CA ILE A 282 -16.93 -16.24 99.86
C ILE A 282 -17.27 -16.96 98.54
N MET A 283 -18.17 -17.94 98.57
CA MET A 283 -18.67 -18.65 97.38
C MET A 283 -19.80 -17.90 96.67
N LYS A 284 -20.23 -16.75 97.19
CA LYS A 284 -21.25 -15.88 96.58
C LYS A 284 -20.60 -14.70 95.86
N ILE A 285 -21.12 -14.36 94.68
CA ILE A 285 -20.69 -13.19 93.90
C ILE A 285 -21.52 -11.96 94.25
N TYR A 286 -20.88 -10.80 94.31
CA TYR A 286 -21.60 -9.55 94.57
C TYR A 286 -22.23 -9.02 93.28
N VAL A 287 -23.55 -8.93 93.21
CA VAL A 287 -24.33 -8.46 92.04
C VAL A 287 -25.46 -7.55 92.55
N ASP A 288 -25.68 -6.41 91.89
CA ASP A 288 -26.76 -5.45 92.21
C ASP A 288 -26.88 -5.11 93.71
N ARG A 289 -25.70 -4.91 94.34
CA ARG A 289 -25.48 -4.63 95.76
C ARG A 289 -25.85 -5.74 96.75
N LYS A 290 -25.95 -6.98 96.30
CA LYS A 290 -26.23 -8.18 97.13
C LYS A 290 -25.22 -9.28 96.84
N LEU A 291 -24.98 -10.15 97.82
CA LEU A 291 -24.38 -11.45 97.52
C LEU A 291 -25.43 -12.36 96.88
N VAL A 292 -25.06 -13.00 95.77
CA VAL A 292 -25.86 -13.95 95.01
C VAL A 292 -25.03 -15.21 94.79
N ASP A 293 -25.66 -16.37 94.93
CA ASP A 293 -24.98 -17.66 94.78
C ASP A 293 -24.36 -17.82 93.38
N LEU A 294 -23.21 -18.48 93.30
CA LEU A 294 -22.61 -18.89 92.03
C LEU A 294 -23.54 -19.88 91.31
N SER A 295 -24.37 -19.36 90.40
CA SER A 295 -25.22 -20.19 89.53
C SER A 295 -24.36 -20.97 88.53
N THR A 296 -24.30 -22.28 88.76
CA THR A 296 -23.76 -23.31 87.86
C THR A 296 -24.53 -23.38 86.55
#